data_AF-A0A928ZKD3-F1
#
_entry.id   AF-A0A928ZKD3-F1
#
_cell.length_a   1.000
_cell.length_b   1.000
_cell.length_c   1.000
_cell.angle_alpha   90.00
_cell.angle_beta   90.00
_cell.angle_gamma   90.00
#
_symmetry.space_group_name_H-M   'P 1'
#
loop_
_entity.id
_entity.type
_entity.pdbx_description
1 polymer ?
#
loop_
_entity_poly.entity_id
_entity_poly.type
_entity_poly.pdbx_seq_one_letter_code
_entity_poly.pdbx_strand_id
1 'polypeptide(L)' 'MTNIHNLGMIDTEYAKLIAQGYDPNLEQQLLELGESLDQARKLARIVGLTQDKAPQTDQEWEEFMAIWGD' A
#
# COMPACT_ATOMS: atom_id res chain seq x y z
N MET A 1 10.30 -15.84 6.99
CA MET A 1 11.20 -15.53 5.86
C MET A 1 10.77 -14.19 5.33
N THR A 2 11.64 -13.17 5.38
CA THR A 2 11.34 -11.85 4.84
C THR A 2 11.56 -11.93 3.34
N ASN A 3 10.49 -12.08 2.57
CA ASN A 3 10.60 -12.06 1.13
C ASN A 3 10.90 -10.60 0.72
N ILE A 4 12.10 -10.35 0.21
CA ILE A 4 12.49 -9.03 -0.28
C ILE A 4 11.97 -8.93 -1.72
N HIS A 5 10.91 -8.16 -1.90
CA HIS A 5 10.34 -7.88 -3.22
C HIS A 5 11.02 -6.67 -3.83
N ASN A 6 11.43 -6.78 -5.09
CA ASN A 6 11.86 -5.60 -5.85
C ASN A 6 10.61 -4.83 -6.30
N LEU A 7 10.21 -3.88 -5.45
CA LEU A 7 9.03 -3.05 -5.66
C LEU A 7 9.32 -1.87 -6.62
N GLY A 8 10.55 -1.69 -7.11
CA GLY A 8 10.90 -0.57 -7.99
C GLY A 8 10.71 0.81 -7.33
N MET A 9 10.81 0.88 -6.01
CA MET A 9 10.68 2.09 -5.20
C MET A 9 12.00 2.37 -4.45
N ILE A 10 12.21 3.62 -4.09
CA ILE A 10 13.37 4.02 -3.30
C ILE A 10 13.16 3.68 -1.82
N ASP A 11 14.25 3.39 -1.09
CA ASP A 11 14.17 2.95 0.32
C ASP A 11 13.41 3.93 1.23
N THR A 12 13.49 5.23 0.96
CA THR A 12 12.78 6.27 1.71
C THR A 12 11.27 6.23 1.48
N GLU A 13 10.84 5.93 0.25
CA GLU A 13 9.45 5.74 -0.10
C GLU A 13 8.90 4.46 0.52
N TYR A 14 9.67 3.37 0.45
CA TYR A 14 9.31 2.10 1.10
C TYR A 14 9.15 2.28 2.61
N ALA A 15 10.09 2.94 3.28
CA ALA A 15 10.01 3.20 4.72
C ALA A 15 8.78 4.03 5.11
N LYS A 16 8.39 5.01 4.27
CA LYS A 16 7.18 5.80 4.48
C LYS A 16 5.93 4.93 4.34
N LEU A 17 5.86 4.08 3.32
CA LEU A 17 4.71 3.19 3.10
C LEU A 17 4.57 2.17 4.23
N ILE A 18 5.67 1.54 4.67
CA ILE A 18 5.67 0.63 5.82
C ILE A 18 5.17 1.33 7.10
N ALA A 19 5.58 2.58 7.33
CA ALA A 19 5.09 3.37 8.46
C ALA A 19 3.58 3.69 8.36
N GLN A 20 3.02 3.66 7.16
CA GLN A 20 1.58 3.82 6.88
C GLN A 20 0.81 2.48 6.85
N GLY A 21 1.46 1.36 7.24
CA GLY A 21 0.82 0.04 7.30
C GLY A 21 0.83 -0.76 5.99
N TYR A 22 1.52 -0.29 4.95
CA TYR A 22 1.65 -1.02 3.69
C TYR A 22 2.26 -2.41 3.90
N ASP A 23 1.65 -3.44 3.29
CA ASP A 23 2.17 -4.81 3.30
C ASP A 23 2.68 -5.22 1.91
N PRO A 24 4.01 -5.40 1.73
CA PRO A 24 4.58 -5.82 0.45
C PRO A 24 4.18 -7.26 0.07
N ASN A 25 3.82 -8.10 1.04
CA ASN A 25 3.33 -9.45 0.73
C ASN A 25 1.92 -9.40 0.15
N LEU A 26 1.09 -8.44 0.60
CA LEU A 26 -0.24 -8.23 0.05
C LEU A 26 -0.16 -7.74 -1.40
N GLU A 27 0.74 -6.80 -1.72
CA GLU A 27 1.00 -6.40 -3.12
C GLU A 27 1.36 -7.62 -3.97
N GLN A 28 2.23 -8.50 -3.47
CA GLN A 28 2.61 -9.70 -4.22
C GLN A 28 1.44 -10.69 -4.39
N GLN A 29 0.64 -10.91 -3.35
CA GLN A 29 -0.54 -11.78 -3.46
C GLN A 29 -1.53 -11.26 -4.51
N LEU A 30 -1.71 -9.94 -4.59
CA LEU A 30 -2.57 -9.30 -5.59
C LEU A 30 -2.00 -9.49 -7.00
N LEU A 31 -0.68 -9.35 -7.18
CA LEU A 31 -0.01 -9.68 -8.43
C LEU A 31 -0.22 -11.14 -8.85
N GLU A 32 -0.11 -12.08 -7.89
CA GLU A 32 -0.35 -13.51 -8.13
C GLU A 32 -1.82 -13.82 -8.47
N LEU A 33 -2.75 -13.03 -7.95
CA LEU A 33 -4.18 -13.08 -8.30
C LEU A 33 -4.48 -12.53 -9.71
N GLY A 34 -3.49 -11.91 -10.36
CA GLY A 34 -3.62 -11.35 -11.71
C GLY A 34 -3.91 -9.85 -11.76
N GLU A 35 -3.81 -9.14 -10.64
CA GLU A 35 -3.87 -7.68 -10.63
C GLU A 35 -2.65 -7.07 -11.31
N SER A 36 -2.82 -5.87 -11.86
CA SER A 36 -1.68 -5.09 -12.37
C SER A 36 -0.82 -4.59 -11.21
N LEU A 37 0.47 -4.33 -11.45
CA LEU A 37 1.39 -3.80 -10.43
C LEU A 37 0.87 -2.50 -9.80
N ASP A 38 0.30 -1.61 -10.61
CA ASP A 38 -0.26 -0.35 -10.12
C ASP A 38 -1.45 -0.59 -9.19
N GLN A 39 -2.36 -1.48 -9.59
CA GLN A 39 -3.57 -1.79 -8.86
C GLN A 39 -3.28 -2.59 -7.58
N ALA A 40 -2.37 -3.56 -7.64
CA ALA A 40 -1.88 -4.32 -6.49
C ALA A 40 -1.26 -3.39 -5.44
N ARG A 41 -0.46 -2.41 -5.88
CA ARG A 41 0.16 -1.41 -5.02
C ARG A 41 -0.86 -0.47 -4.39
N LYS A 42 -1.81 0.05 -5.18
CA LYS A 42 -2.90 0.91 -4.69
C LYS A 42 -3.70 0.19 -3.61
N LEU A 43 -4.11 -1.04 -3.87
CA LEU A 43 -4.86 -1.86 -2.90
C LEU A 43 -4.06 -2.15 -1.64
N ALA A 44 -2.78 -2.55 -1.76
CA ALA A 44 -1.94 -2.81 -0.59
C ALA A 44 -1.75 -1.56 0.29
N ARG A 45 -1.65 -0.37 -0.31
CA ARG A 45 -1.59 0.91 0.43
C ARG A 45 -2.90 1.25 1.11
N ILE A 46 -4.03 1.04 0.43
CA ILE A 46 -5.36 1.28 1.01
C ILE A 46 -5.63 0.36 2.18
N VAL A 47 -5.31 -0.92 2.04
CA VAL A 47 -5.44 -1.87 3.13
C VAL A 47 -4.56 -1.43 4.29
N GLY A 48 -3.29 -1.06 4.05
CA GLY A 48 -2.43 -0.53 5.11
C GLY A 48 -3.01 0.68 5.87
N LEU A 49 -3.62 1.63 5.14
CA LEU A 49 -4.26 2.81 5.74
C LEU A 49 -5.54 2.50 6.53
N THR A 50 -6.22 1.39 6.22
CA THR A 50 -7.55 1.06 6.76
C THR A 50 -7.57 -0.17 7.67
N GLN A 51 -6.48 -0.94 7.73
CA GLN A 51 -6.40 -2.24 8.40
C GLN A 51 -6.58 -2.14 9.93
N ASP A 52 -5.91 -1.17 10.57
CA ASP A 52 -5.99 -1.02 12.04
C ASP A 52 -7.15 -0.11 12.47
N LYS A 53 -7.44 0.92 11.68
CA LYS A 53 -8.53 1.87 11.93
C LYS A 53 -8.97 2.48 10.60
N ALA A 54 -10.26 2.78 10.50
CA ALA A 54 -10.72 3.67 9.43
C ALA A 54 -10.02 5.03 9.57
N PRO A 55 -9.77 5.76 8.47
CA PRO A 55 -9.23 7.11 8.50
C PRO A 55 -10.06 7.98 9.45
N GLN A 56 -9.40 8.59 10.43
CA GLN A 56 -10.06 9.40 11.47
C GLN A 56 -9.83 10.89 11.29
N THR A 57 -8.77 11.26 10.56
CA THR A 57 -8.40 12.65 10.31
C THR A 57 -8.62 13.01 8.85
N ASP A 58 -8.87 14.30 8.58
CA ASP A 58 -9.02 14.82 7.22
C ASP A 58 -7.78 14.49 6.36
N GLN A 59 -6.58 14.52 6.95
CA GLN A 59 -5.34 14.17 6.27
C GLN A 59 -5.29 12.68 5.88
N GLU A 60 -5.68 11.76 6.77
CA GLU A 60 -5.76 10.32 6.45
C GLU A 60 -6.82 10.06 5.35
N TRP A 61 -7.93 10.83 5.36
CA TRP A 61 -8.95 10.77 4.31
C TRP A 61 -8.47 11.34 2.97
N GLU A 62 -7.73 12.43 2.97
CA GLU A 62 -7.09 12.98 1.76
C GLU A 62 -6.10 11.97 1.16
N GLU A 63 -5.27 11.32 1.98
CA GLU A 63 -4.35 10.28 1.51
C GLU A 63 -5.08 9.07 0.94
N PHE A 64 -6.17 8.62 1.58
CA PHE A 64 -7.02 7.56 1.05
C PHE A 64 -7.64 7.94 -0.31
N MET A 65 -8.23 9.13 -0.40
CA MET A 65 -8.88 9.61 -1.61
C MET A 65 -7.88 9.85 -2.75
N ALA A 66 -6.67 10.28 -2.44
CA ALA A 66 -5.60 10.42 -3.42
C ALA A 66 -5.16 9.08 -4.02
N ILE A 67 -5.25 7.98 -3.27
CA ILE A 67 -4.91 6.63 -3.77
C ILE A 67 -6.09 5.99 -4.51
N TRP A 68 -7.33 6.26 -4.07
CA TRP A 68 -8.54 5.68 -4.65
C TRP A 68 -9.03 6.41 -5.91
N GLY A 69 -8.76 7.71 -6.03
CA GLY A 69 -9.27 8.57 -7.10
C GLY A 69 -8.46 8.57 -8.41
N ASP A 70 -7.34 7.84 -8.45
CA ASP A 70 -6.38 7.76 -9.57
C ASP A 70 -6.35 6.33 -10.15
#